data_AF-A0A966FV43-F1
#
_entry.id   AF-A0A966FV43-F1
#
_cell.length_a   1.000
_cell.length_b   1.000
_cell.length_c   1.000
_cell.angle_alpha   90.00
_cell.angle_beta   90.00
_cell.angle_gamma   90.00
#
_symmetry.space_group_name_H-M   'P 1'
#
loop_
_entity.id
_entity.type
_entity.pdbx_description
1 polymer ?
#
loop_
_entity_poly.entity_id
_entity_poly.type
_entity_poly.pdbx_seq_one_letter_code
_entity_poly.pdbx_strand_id
1 'polypeptide(L)'
;MDGPTFSAGLITMGTGASAYFWPHKKYFESEDNRQRRLAELREGAPESYFEERRALEAYPPLGNQSNRTIRLMGRIAFMVGLCALVWSVVG
;
A
#
# COMPACT_ATOMS: atom_id res chain seq x y z
N MET A 1 -18.16 -19.09 -23.54
CA MET A 1 -16.89 -18.30 -23.55
C MET A 1 -17.13 -17.00 -24.26
N ASP A 2 -17.57 -16.02 -23.49
CA ASP A 2 -17.72 -14.66 -23.98
C ASP A 2 -16.33 -13.99 -23.98
N GLY A 3 -15.74 -13.84 -25.16
CA GLY A 3 -14.45 -13.17 -25.35
C GLY A 3 -14.26 -11.84 -24.61
N PRO A 4 -15.28 -10.94 -24.53
CA PRO A 4 -15.11 -9.67 -23.81
C PRO A 4 -15.04 -9.81 -22.29
N THR A 5 -15.78 -10.74 -21.67
CA THR A 5 -15.74 -10.91 -20.20
C THR A 5 -14.46 -11.62 -19.76
N PHE A 6 -13.95 -12.55 -20.59
CA PHE A 6 -12.67 -13.21 -20.35
C PHE A 6 -11.48 -12.23 -20.40
N SER A 7 -11.44 -11.35 -21.41
CA SER A 7 -10.38 -10.34 -21.53
C SER A 7 -10.45 -9.29 -20.43
N ALA A 8 -11.65 -8.86 -20.01
CA ALA A 8 -11.83 -7.97 -18.87
C ALA A 8 -11.30 -8.59 -17.56
N GLY A 9 -11.61 -9.88 -17.31
CA GLY A 9 -11.11 -10.61 -16.14
C GLY A 9 -9.59 -10.65 -16.06
N LEU A 10 -8.91 -10.93 -17.17
CA LEU A 10 -7.44 -10.93 -17.25
C LEU A 10 -6.83 -9.56 -16.98
N ILE A 11 -7.40 -8.48 -17.51
CA ILE A 11 -6.90 -7.11 -17.31
C ILE A 11 -7.05 -6.71 -15.83
N THR A 12 -8.20 -6.98 -15.23
CA THR A 12 -8.44 -6.65 -13.81
C THR A 12 -7.55 -7.47 -12.89
N MET A 13 -7.37 -8.76 -13.17
CA MET A 13 -6.48 -9.63 -12.40
C MET A 13 -5.01 -9.21 -12.53
N GLY A 14 -4.56 -8.84 -13.74
CA GLY A 14 -3.22 -8.30 -13.98
C GLY A 14 -2.96 -6.98 -13.24
N THR A 15 -3.96 -6.10 -13.19
CA THR A 15 -3.88 -4.82 -12.47
C THR A 15 -3.86 -5.02 -10.95
N GLY A 16 -4.67 -5.96 -10.43
CA GLY A 16 -4.65 -6.32 -9.01
C GLY A 16 -3.33 -6.96 -8.59
N ALA A 17 -2.76 -7.83 -9.43
CA ALA A 17 -1.48 -8.48 -9.19
C ALA A 17 -0.31 -7.48 -9.22
N SER A 18 -0.30 -6.53 -10.18
CA SER A 18 0.74 -5.50 -10.23
C SER A 18 0.65 -4.54 -9.03
N ALA A 19 -0.55 -4.18 -8.57
CA ALA A 19 -0.73 -3.40 -7.35
C ALA A 19 -0.29 -4.16 -6.08
N TYR A 20 -0.38 -5.49 -6.08
CA TYR A 20 0.08 -6.33 -4.97
C TYR A 20 1.60 -6.52 -4.94
N PHE A 21 2.23 -6.78 -6.10
CA PHE A 21 3.68 -7.03 -6.21
C PHE A 21 4.53 -5.76 -6.31
N TRP A 22 3.96 -4.67 -6.86
CA TRP A 22 4.59 -3.35 -6.91
C TRP A 22 3.81 -2.34 -6.06
N PRO A 23 3.75 -2.51 -4.72
CA PRO A 23 3.43 -1.38 -3.87
C PRO A 23 4.58 -0.40 -4.07
N HIS A 24 4.27 0.72 -4.73
CA HIS A 24 5.25 1.71 -5.17
C HIS A 24 6.27 1.94 -4.05
N LYS A 25 7.53 1.64 -4.37
CA LYS A 25 8.72 1.75 -3.50
C LYS A 25 9.03 3.19 -3.06
N LYS A 26 8.03 4.07 -3.01
CA LYS A 26 8.13 5.39 -2.38
C LYS A 26 7.97 5.14 -0.89
N TYR A 27 9.10 4.84 -0.25
CA TYR A 27 9.34 5.06 1.16
C TYR A 27 9.05 6.54 1.46
N PHE A 28 7.78 6.90 1.61
CA PHE A 28 7.43 7.95 2.54
C PHE A 28 7.65 7.33 3.91
N GLU A 29 8.51 7.93 4.72
CA GLU A 29 8.64 7.58 6.13
C GLU A 29 7.23 7.43 6.69
N SER A 30 6.83 6.20 6.99
CA SER A 30 5.49 5.95 7.50
C SER A 30 5.36 6.75 8.78
N GLU A 31 4.24 7.44 8.96
CA GLU A 31 3.91 8.12 10.21
C GLU A 31 4.17 7.21 11.43
N ASP A 32 3.99 5.89 11.26
CA ASP A 32 4.30 4.88 12.27
C ASP A 32 5.79 4.86 12.69
N ASN A 33 6.73 5.01 11.74
CA ASN A 33 8.16 5.05 12.03
C ASN A 33 8.54 6.36 12.72
N ARG A 34 7.95 7.47 12.29
CA ARG A 34 8.11 8.78 12.96
C ARG A 34 7.56 8.75 14.38
N GLN A 35 6.36 8.19 14.59
CA GLN A 35 5.76 8.05 15.91
C GLN A 35 6.57 7.12 16.80
N ARG A 36 7.07 6.00 16.24
CA ARG A 36 7.99 5.10 16.96
C ARG A 36 9.25 5.85 17.37
N ARG A 37 9.87 6.61 16.47
CA ARG A 37 11.08 7.37 16.78
C ARG A 37 10.81 8.48 17.81
N LEU A 38 9.69 9.19 17.71
CA LEU A 38 9.27 10.17 18.72
C LEU A 38 9.01 9.51 20.09
N ALA A 39 8.51 8.28 20.13
CA ALA A 39 8.35 7.52 21.37
C ALA A 39 9.71 7.13 21.97
N GLU A 40 10.63 6.61 21.15
CA GLU A 40 12.02 6.31 21.57
C GLU A 40 12.69 7.57 22.16
N LEU A 41 12.56 8.74 21.51
CA LEU A 41 13.12 10.00 22.00
C LEU A 41 12.45 10.48 23.30
N ARG A 42 11.17 10.21 23.50
CA ARG A 42 10.47 10.49 24.77
C ARG A 42 10.94 9.58 25.91
N GLU A 43 11.32 8.36 25.59
CA GLU A 43 11.89 7.38 26.55
C GLU A 43 13.36 7.66 26.88
N GLY A 44 13.97 8.69 26.26
CA GLY A 44 15.35 9.10 26.52
C GLY A 44 16.38 8.45 25.62
N ALA A 45 15.97 7.88 24.48
CA ALA A 45 16.91 7.43 23.46
C ALA A 45 17.77 8.60 22.95
N PRO A 46 19.05 8.36 22.62
CA PRO A 46 19.92 9.40 22.09
C PRO A 46 19.44 9.90 20.72
N GLU A 47 19.50 11.21 20.53
CA GLU A 47 19.29 11.85 19.23
C GLU A 47 20.47 11.55 18.30
N SER A 48 20.16 11.25 17.04
CA SER A 48 21.15 11.01 15.99
C SER A 48 21.79 12.32 15.51
N TYR A 49 21.05 13.42 15.60
CA TYR A 49 21.48 14.77 15.23
C TYR A 49 20.78 15.81 16.12
N PHE A 50 21.40 16.98 16.28
CA PHE A 50 20.86 18.07 17.09
C PHE A 50 19.47 18.48 16.58
N GLU A 51 18.49 18.51 17.47
CA GLU A 51 17.08 18.83 17.16
C GLU A 51 16.33 17.78 16.32
N GLU A 52 16.74 16.50 16.36
CA GLU A 52 16.02 15.41 15.68
C GLU A 52 14.53 15.40 16.03
N ARG A 53 14.21 15.53 17.32
CA ARG A 53 12.82 15.59 17.77
C ARG A 53 12.05 16.75 17.11
N ARG A 54 12.67 17.93 17.02
CA ARG A 54 12.03 19.14 16.49
C ARG A 54 11.82 19.04 14.99
N ALA A 55 12.79 18.46 14.28
CA ALA A 55 12.68 18.19 12.84
C ALA A 55 11.53 17.22 12.55
N LEU A 56 11.44 16.12 13.31
CA LEU A 56 10.34 15.17 13.21
C LEU A 56 9.00 15.85 13.53
N GLU A 57 8.92 16.71 14.54
CA GLU A 57 7.68 17.44 14.87
C GLU A 57 7.28 18.46 13.77
N ALA A 58 8.25 19.18 13.19
CA ALA A 58 8.03 20.24 12.21
C ALA A 58 7.69 19.75 10.80
N TYR A 59 8.24 18.60 10.39
CA TYR A 59 8.06 18.05 9.05
C TYR A 59 7.37 16.68 9.10
N PRO A 60 6.04 16.65 9.32
CA PRO A 60 5.30 15.39 9.26
C PRO A 60 5.34 14.80 7.84
N PRO A 61 5.48 13.47 7.70
CA PRO A 61 5.43 12.82 6.40
C PRO A 61 4.05 13.01 5.76
N LEU A 62 4.06 13.17 4.44
CA LEU A 62 2.86 13.28 3.61
C LEU A 62 2.13 11.92 3.57
N GLY A 63 1.29 11.66 4.57
CA GLY A 63 0.22 10.66 4.56
C GLY A 63 0.65 9.18 4.55
N ASN A 64 0.40 8.49 5.67
CA ASN A 64 0.64 7.04 5.84
C ASN A 64 -0.43 6.13 5.19
N GLN A 65 -1.34 6.67 4.38
CA GLN A 65 -2.51 5.90 3.93
C GLN A 65 -2.25 4.98 2.74
N SER A 66 -1.11 5.08 2.06
CA SER A 66 -0.95 4.49 0.73
C SER A 66 -0.76 2.97 0.74
N ASN A 67 0.06 2.40 1.64
CA ASN A 67 0.52 1.01 1.43
C ASN A 67 -0.50 -0.07 1.84
N ARG A 68 -1.20 0.09 2.97
CA ARG A 68 -2.13 -0.94 3.46
C ARG A 68 -3.44 -0.94 2.66
N THR A 69 -3.91 0.24 2.29
CA THR A 69 -5.13 0.41 1.47
C THR A 69 -4.89 -0.06 0.04
N ILE A 70 -3.75 0.26 -0.59
CA ILE A 70 -3.40 -0.23 -1.94
C ILE A 70 -3.31 -1.75 -1.95
N ARG A 71 -2.69 -2.38 -0.94
CA ARG A 71 -2.65 -3.85 -0.85
C ARG A 71 -4.05 -4.45 -0.67
N LEU A 72 -4.92 -3.82 0.11
CA LEU A 72 -6.30 -4.27 0.30
C LEU A 72 -7.11 -4.13 -1.00
N MET A 73 -7.00 -2.98 -1.67
CA MET A 73 -7.65 -2.75 -2.96
C MET A 73 -7.12 -3.66 -4.06
N GLY A 74 -5.80 -3.92 -4.10
CA GLY A 74 -5.20 -4.90 -5.01
C GLY A 74 -5.74 -6.31 -4.80
N ARG A 75 -5.93 -6.74 -3.54
CA ARG A 75 -6.57 -8.03 -3.21
C ARG A 75 -8.02 -8.10 -3.67
N ILE A 76 -8.80 -7.04 -3.44
CA ILE A 76 -10.20 -6.97 -3.86
C ILE A 76 -10.28 -7.03 -5.39
N ALA A 77 -9.49 -6.22 -6.10
CA ALA A 77 -9.42 -6.20 -7.55
C ALA A 77 -9.03 -7.57 -8.14
N PHE A 78 -8.06 -8.26 -7.51
CA PHE A 78 -7.66 -9.60 -7.92
C PHE A 78 -8.79 -10.62 -7.78
N MET A 79 -9.51 -10.61 -6.64
CA MET A 79 -10.65 -11.52 -6.41
C MET A 79 -11.81 -11.23 -7.38
N VAL A 80 -12.09 -9.96 -7.67
CA VAL A 80 -13.10 -9.57 -8.66
C VAL A 80 -12.74 -10.07 -10.06
N GLY A 81 -11.47 -9.93 -10.48
CA GLY A 81 -11.00 -10.47 -11.75
C GLY A 81 -11.12 -12.00 -11.82
N LEU A 82 -10.82 -12.70 -10.72
CA LEU A 82 -10.93 -14.16 -10.65
C LEU A 82 -12.39 -14.64 -10.74
N CYS A 83 -13.32 -13.96 -10.06
CA CYS A 83 -14.75 -14.24 -10.19
C CYS A 83 -15.27 -14.01 -11.62
N ALA A 84 -14.81 -12.94 -12.28
CA ALA A 84 -15.18 -12.65 -13.66
C ALA A 84 -14.67 -13.73 -14.63
N LEU A 85 -13.46 -14.27 -14.40
CA LEU A 85 -12.93 -15.38 -15.20
C LEU A 85 -13.75 -16.66 -15.01
N VAL A 86 -14.05 -17.05 -13.77
CA VAL A 86 -14.88 -18.23 -13.49
C VAL A 86 -16.26 -18.09 -14.13
N TRP A 87 -16.87 -16.91 -14.03
CA TRP A 87 -18.16 -16.63 -14.65
C TRP A 87 -18.11 -16.74 -16.18
N SER A 88 -17.04 -16.27 -16.83
CA SER A 88 -16.88 -16.35 -18.29
C SER A 88 -16.70 -17.76 -18.87
N VAL A 89 -16.36 -18.72 -18.00
CA VAL A 89 -16.17 -20.14 -18.35
C VAL A 89 -17.43 -20.96 -18.08
N VAL A 90 -18.16 -20.63 -17.00
CA VAL A 90 -19.38 -21.35 -16.58
C VAL A 90 -20.65 -20.79 -17.26
N GLY A 91 -20.66 -19.48 -17.56
CA GLY A 91 -21.68 -18.80 -18.36
C GLY A 91 -21.40 -18.88 -19.85
#